data_AF-A0A231RED6-F1
#
_entry.id   AF-A0A231RED6-F1
#
_cell.length_a   1.000
_cell.length_b   1.000
_cell.length_c   1.000
_cell.angle_alpha   90.00
_cell.angle_beta   90.00
_cell.angle_gamma   90.00
#
_symmetry.space_group_name_H-M   'P 1'
#
loop_
_entity.id
_entity.type
_entity.pdbx_description
1 polymer ?
#
loop_
_entity_poly.entity_id
_entity_poly.type
_entity_poly.pdbx_seq_one_letter_code
_entity_poly.pdbx_strand_id
1 'polypeptide(L)'
;MKRKIAFAALALSLIAAATAVASDSLKYKDMPVRKLIWNGKPVQSKDVPVVVMDGRAMIPAYLLRSVGYSVTSSGDKVVVESEDRDRKYLNNIGILNSFNKLLTGLRELDGDLLLTAVGRQTDGGEIGKETVKEINERMNALQQEYAEKSKRLDELMPIIDYPSAIPNGSAETMNLYRQTVESWTKYAASGSEEDLNGFLSLLREAQRALKSAQLAVDDYANKNFAKLEQ
;
A
#
# COMPACT_ATOMS: atom_id res chain seq x y z
N MET A 1 33.87 0.85 67.44
CA MET A 1 32.42 1.01 67.15
C MET A 1 32.11 1.25 65.67
N LYS A 2 32.90 2.03 64.92
CA LYS A 2 32.67 2.33 63.49
C LYS A 2 32.52 1.11 62.56
N ARG A 3 33.25 0.00 62.82
CA ARG A 3 33.14 -1.25 62.03
C ARG A 3 31.83 -2.02 62.23
N LYS A 4 31.18 -1.88 63.39
CA LYS A 4 29.89 -2.54 63.69
C LYS A 4 28.71 -1.81 63.02
N ILE A 5 28.83 -0.50 62.86
CA ILE A 5 27.82 0.34 62.19
C ILE A 5 27.84 0.11 60.67
N ALA A 6 29.03 -0.06 60.08
CA ALA A 6 29.17 -0.39 58.66
C ALA A 6 28.56 -1.75 58.31
N PHE A 7 28.72 -2.75 59.19
CA PHE A 7 28.11 -4.08 59.00
C PHE A 7 26.59 -4.07 59.14
N ALA A 8 26.04 -3.27 60.06
CA ALA A 8 24.60 -3.11 60.21
C ALA A 8 23.98 -2.39 59.00
N ALA A 9 24.65 -1.37 58.45
CA ALA A 9 24.19 -0.67 57.25
C ALA A 9 24.22 -1.56 56.00
N LEU A 10 25.23 -2.43 55.88
CA LEU A 10 25.34 -3.39 54.76
C LEU A 10 24.28 -4.52 54.87
N ALA A 11 23.97 -4.95 56.10
CA ALA A 11 22.90 -5.93 56.33
C ALA A 11 21.51 -5.34 56.03
N LEU A 12 21.27 -4.07 56.38
CA LEU A 12 20.02 -3.37 56.08
C LEU A 12 19.84 -3.10 54.57
N SER A 13 20.91 -2.82 53.82
CA SER A 13 20.82 -2.64 52.37
C SER A 13 20.60 -3.95 51.60
N LEU A 14 21.11 -5.08 52.11
CA LEU A 14 20.87 -6.41 51.52
C LEU A 14 19.42 -6.89 51.74
N ILE A 15 18.76 -6.46 52.81
CA ILE A 15 17.33 -6.80 53.07
C ILE A 15 16.40 -5.93 52.19
N ALA A 16 16.76 -4.66 51.93
CA ALA A 16 15.99 -3.79 51.05
C ALA A 16 15.97 -4.26 49.58
N ALA A 17 17.08 -4.85 49.09
CA ALA A 17 17.16 -5.39 47.73
C ALA A 17 16.30 -6.64 47.50
N ALA A 18 15.89 -7.35 48.56
CA ALA A 18 15.10 -8.58 48.46
C ALA A 18 13.58 -8.35 48.31
N THR A 19 13.09 -7.11 48.36
CA THR A 19 11.64 -6.81 48.37
C THR A 19 11.09 -6.23 47.06
N ALA A 20 11.91 -6.06 46.02
CA ALA A 20 11.49 -5.44 44.76
C ALA A 20 11.06 -6.42 43.65
N VAL A 21 11.06 -7.75 43.88
CA VAL A 21 10.73 -8.75 42.85
C VAL A 21 9.73 -9.78 43.40
N ALA A 22 8.53 -9.34 43.80
CA ALA A 22 7.47 -10.28 44.21
C ALA A 22 6.03 -9.78 44.01
N SER A 23 5.77 -8.61 43.41
CA SER A 23 4.39 -8.09 43.35
C SER A 23 3.49 -8.81 42.34
N ASP A 24 4.04 -9.39 41.26
CA ASP A 24 3.22 -10.06 40.23
C ASP A 24 3.02 -11.57 40.44
N SER A 25 3.92 -12.24 41.17
CA SER A 25 3.79 -13.69 41.44
C SER A 25 2.70 -14.02 42.47
N LEU A 26 2.29 -13.03 43.29
CA LEU A 26 1.25 -13.21 44.30
C LEU A 26 -0.19 -13.17 43.74
N LYS A 27 -0.43 -12.49 42.61
CA LYS A 27 -1.78 -12.37 42.02
C LYS A 27 -2.27 -13.63 41.31
N TYR A 28 -1.37 -14.51 40.89
CA TYR A 28 -1.66 -15.73 40.13
C TYR A 28 -1.09 -16.99 40.80
N LYS A 29 -0.75 -16.90 42.09
CA LYS A 29 0.03 -17.88 42.85
C LYS A 29 -0.55 -19.30 42.82
N ASP A 30 -1.87 -19.43 42.72
CA ASP A 30 -2.58 -20.71 42.71
C ASP A 30 -3.03 -21.14 41.30
N MET A 31 -2.66 -20.40 40.26
CA MET A 31 -3.01 -20.71 38.86
C MET A 31 -1.80 -21.28 38.11
N PRO A 32 -1.94 -22.42 37.41
CA PRO A 32 -0.87 -22.94 36.57
C PRO A 32 -0.51 -21.95 35.44
N VAL A 33 0.75 -21.50 35.42
CA VAL A 33 1.27 -20.60 34.37
C VAL A 33 1.80 -21.40 33.18
N ARG A 34 1.47 -20.95 31.96
CA ARG A 34 1.93 -21.53 30.69
C ARG A 34 2.66 -20.48 29.85
N LYS A 35 3.53 -20.94 28.95
CA LYS A 35 4.14 -20.11 27.91
C LYS A 35 3.28 -20.18 26.65
N LEU A 36 3.00 -19.04 26.04
CA LEU A 36 2.41 -19.00 24.71
C LEU A 36 3.52 -19.27 23.67
N ILE A 37 3.34 -20.29 22.85
CA ILE A 37 4.17 -20.54 21.67
C ILE A 37 3.34 -20.16 20.44
N TRP A 38 3.86 -19.23 19.65
CA TRP A 38 3.23 -18.78 18.40
C TRP A 38 4.21 -19.01 17.25
N ASN A 39 3.79 -19.75 16.22
CA ASN A 39 4.65 -20.12 15.08
C ASN A 39 6.03 -20.68 15.50
N GLY A 40 6.04 -21.55 16.52
CA GLY A 40 7.26 -22.17 17.05
C GLY A 40 8.14 -21.26 17.92
N LYS A 41 7.78 -19.98 18.11
CA LYS A 41 8.53 -19.01 18.92
C LYS A 41 7.78 -18.69 20.22
N PRO A 42 8.49 -18.53 21.35
CA PRO A 42 7.87 -18.10 22.60
C PRO A 42 7.48 -16.63 22.53
N VAL A 43 6.25 -16.31 22.92
CA VAL A 43 5.77 -14.93 23.05
C VAL A 43 6.14 -14.41 24.45
N GLN A 44 6.79 -13.25 24.52
CA GLN A 44 7.18 -12.65 25.80
C GLN A 44 5.96 -12.01 26.49
N SER A 45 5.70 -12.47 27.72
CA SER A 45 4.73 -11.86 28.63
C SER A 45 5.45 -10.83 29.49
N LYS A 46 4.98 -9.57 29.47
CA LYS A 46 5.51 -8.49 30.31
C LYS A 46 4.71 -8.31 31.61
N ASP A 47 3.39 -8.47 31.53
CA ASP A 47 2.49 -8.12 32.64
C ASP A 47 1.71 -9.34 33.16
N VAL A 48 0.78 -9.87 32.34
CA VAL A 48 -0.05 -11.02 32.72
C VAL A 48 0.34 -12.24 31.87
N PRO A 49 0.73 -13.37 32.46
CA PRO A 49 1.08 -14.55 31.68
C PRO A 49 -0.16 -15.33 31.24
N VAL A 50 0.02 -16.33 30.37
CA VAL A 50 -1.05 -17.30 30.12
C VAL A 50 -1.23 -18.15 31.37
N VAL A 51 -2.45 -18.21 31.88
CA VAL A 51 -2.80 -19.00 33.08
C VAL A 51 -3.85 -20.05 32.74
N VAL A 52 -3.92 -21.11 33.53
CA VAL A 52 -5.01 -22.10 33.44
C VAL A 52 -5.99 -21.84 34.57
N MET A 53 -7.25 -21.56 34.22
CA MET A 53 -8.35 -21.35 35.16
C MET A 53 -9.49 -22.29 34.77
N ASP A 54 -10.00 -23.07 35.72
CA ASP A 54 -11.07 -24.06 35.51
C ASP A 54 -10.80 -25.01 34.31
N GLY A 55 -9.55 -25.46 34.18
CA GLY A 55 -9.11 -26.34 33.10
C GLY A 55 -8.99 -25.67 31.72
N ARG A 56 -9.21 -24.35 31.62
CA ARG A 56 -9.12 -23.57 30.38
C ARG A 56 -7.91 -22.66 30.39
N ALA A 57 -7.21 -22.58 29.26
CA ALA A 57 -6.14 -21.61 29.08
C ALA A 57 -6.73 -20.21 28.86
N MET A 58 -6.39 -19.28 29.74
CA MET A 58 -6.74 -17.88 29.64
C MET A 58 -5.55 -17.14 29.03
N ILE A 59 -5.72 -16.68 27.78
CA ILE A 59 -4.71 -15.91 27.07
C ILE A 59 -5.04 -14.42 27.21
N PRO A 60 -4.18 -13.63 27.85
CA PRO A 60 -4.37 -12.19 27.93
C PRO A 60 -4.46 -11.54 26.54
N ALA A 61 -5.47 -10.70 26.33
CA ALA A 61 -5.74 -10.01 25.07
C ALA A 61 -4.52 -9.25 24.51
N TYR A 62 -3.67 -8.69 25.38
CA TYR A 62 -2.47 -7.97 24.94
C TYR A 62 -1.43 -8.90 24.29
N LEU A 63 -1.39 -10.19 24.64
CA LEU A 63 -0.50 -11.16 23.98
C LEU A 63 -0.94 -11.41 22.54
N LEU A 64 -2.25 -11.34 22.24
CA LEU A 64 -2.73 -11.41 20.86
C LEU A 64 -2.23 -10.21 20.03
N ARG A 65 -2.15 -9.02 20.64
CA ARG A 65 -1.52 -7.84 20.01
C ARG A 65 -0.05 -8.06 19.70
N SER A 66 0.68 -8.74 20.58
CA SER A 66 2.09 -9.05 20.35
C SER A 66 2.34 -10.07 19.22
N VAL A 67 1.29 -10.76 18.75
CA VAL A 67 1.35 -11.71 17.63
C VAL A 67 0.54 -11.24 16.41
N GLY A 68 0.26 -9.94 16.31
CA GLY A 68 -0.33 -9.34 15.11
C GLY A 68 -1.86 -9.46 15.03
N TYR A 69 -2.55 -9.32 16.16
CA TYR A 69 -4.00 -9.17 16.19
C TYR A 69 -4.40 -7.84 16.83
N SER A 70 -5.40 -7.18 16.26
CA SER A 70 -6.07 -6.07 16.92
C SER A 70 -7.06 -6.66 17.90
N VAL A 71 -7.06 -6.15 19.14
CA VAL A 71 -8.02 -6.55 20.15
C VAL A 71 -8.68 -5.31 20.72
N THR A 72 -9.98 -5.18 20.48
CA THR A 72 -10.83 -4.11 21.02
C THR A 72 -11.94 -4.72 21.89
N SER A 73 -12.42 -3.94 22.85
CA SER A 73 -13.56 -4.32 23.68
C SER A 73 -14.75 -3.45 23.32
N SER A 74 -15.91 -4.05 23.10
CA SER A 74 -17.16 -3.35 22.80
C SER A 74 -18.29 -3.99 23.60
N GLY A 75 -18.75 -3.29 24.64
CA GLY A 75 -19.73 -3.83 25.59
C GLY A 75 -19.21 -5.09 26.30
N ASP A 76 -19.95 -6.18 26.18
CA ASP A 76 -19.65 -7.51 26.71
C ASP A 76 -18.77 -8.37 25.78
N LYS A 77 -18.34 -7.81 24.64
CA LYS A 77 -17.58 -8.53 23.61
C LYS A 77 -16.13 -8.09 23.58
N VAL A 78 -15.26 -9.08 23.37
CA VAL A 78 -13.88 -8.87 22.92
C VAL A 78 -13.84 -9.18 21.43
N VAL A 79 -13.52 -8.18 20.62
CA VAL A 79 -13.37 -8.32 19.16
C VAL A 79 -11.89 -8.54 18.87
N VAL A 80 -11.58 -9.68 18.25
CA VAL A 80 -10.23 -10.06 17.84
C VAL A 80 -10.20 -10.09 16.32
N GLU A 81 -9.42 -9.20 15.73
CA GLU A 81 -9.21 -9.12 14.29
C GLU A 81 -7.76 -9.44 13.99
N SER A 82 -7.52 -10.28 12.98
CA SER A 82 -6.16 -10.45 12.46
C SER A 82 -5.69 -9.10 11.91
N GLU A 83 -4.59 -8.57 12.43
CA GLU A 83 -3.84 -7.55 11.72
C GLU A 83 -3.07 -8.27 10.62
N ASP A 84 -3.78 -8.73 9.59
CA ASP A 84 -3.17 -9.25 8.37
C ASP A 84 -2.61 -8.06 7.57
N ARG A 85 -1.67 -7.35 8.19
CA ARG A 85 -0.97 -6.18 7.64
C ARG A 85 -0.38 -6.54 6.30
N ASP A 86 0.18 -7.74 6.21
CA ASP A 86 0.74 -8.28 4.98
C ASP A 86 -0.31 -8.39 3.89
N ARG A 87 -1.48 -8.97 4.18
CA ARG A 87 -2.59 -8.98 3.21
C ARG A 87 -3.03 -7.59 2.78
N LYS A 88 -3.02 -6.59 3.67
CA LYS A 88 -3.38 -5.20 3.30
C LYS A 88 -2.34 -4.57 2.38
N TYR A 89 -1.05 -4.71 2.67
CA TYR A 89 0.02 -4.21 1.80
C TYR A 89 0.07 -4.97 0.47
N LEU A 90 -0.15 -6.29 0.48
CA LEU A 90 -0.28 -7.11 -0.73
C LEU A 90 -1.49 -6.69 -1.57
N ASN A 91 -2.62 -6.35 -0.93
CA ASN A 91 -3.78 -5.80 -1.65
C ASN A 91 -3.45 -4.47 -2.31
N ASN A 92 -2.81 -3.55 -1.58
CA ASN A 92 -2.35 -2.28 -2.13
C ASN A 92 -1.42 -2.49 -3.33
N ILE A 93 -0.42 -3.37 -3.22
CA ILE A 93 0.49 -3.72 -4.31
C ILE A 93 -0.29 -4.30 -5.50
N GLY A 94 -1.28 -5.15 -5.26
CA GLY A 94 -2.13 -5.72 -6.31
C GLY A 94 -2.91 -4.64 -7.07
N ILE A 95 -3.49 -3.67 -6.36
CA ILE A 95 -4.18 -2.52 -6.96
C ILE A 95 -3.20 -1.66 -7.76
N LEU A 96 -2.07 -1.28 -7.16
CA LEU A 96 -1.05 -0.43 -7.80
C LEU A 96 -0.43 -1.08 -9.03
N ASN A 97 -0.14 -2.37 -8.99
CA ASN A 97 0.33 -3.12 -10.15
C ASN A 97 -0.71 -3.14 -11.27
N SER A 98 -2.00 -3.21 -10.93
CA SER A 98 -3.06 -3.13 -11.93
C SER A 98 -3.12 -1.76 -12.62
N PHE A 99 -2.80 -0.68 -11.89
CA PHE A 99 -2.63 0.67 -12.44
C PHE A 99 -1.38 0.78 -13.31
N ASN A 100 -0.25 0.24 -12.87
CA ASN A 100 0.96 0.25 -13.69
C ASN A 100 0.76 -0.44 -15.05
N LYS A 101 -0.03 -1.53 -15.10
CA LYS A 101 -0.42 -2.15 -16.38
C LYS A 101 -1.22 -1.21 -17.28
N LEU A 102 -2.19 -0.49 -16.73
CA LEU A 102 -2.96 0.53 -17.46
C LEU A 102 -2.03 1.63 -18.00
N LEU A 103 -1.11 2.14 -17.16
CA LEU A 103 -0.16 3.19 -17.55
C LEU A 103 0.84 2.70 -18.62
N THR A 104 1.20 1.42 -18.62
CA THR A 104 1.95 0.80 -19.72
C THR A 104 1.13 0.78 -21.01
N GLY A 105 -0.16 0.44 -20.94
CA GLY A 105 -1.05 0.47 -22.10
C GLY A 105 -1.16 1.87 -22.75
N LEU A 106 -1.13 2.94 -21.95
CA LEU A 106 -1.07 4.32 -22.46
C LEU A 106 0.27 4.63 -23.15
N ARG A 107 1.39 4.14 -22.58
CA ARG A 107 2.71 4.31 -23.21
C ARG A 107 2.82 3.59 -24.54
N GLU A 108 2.21 2.42 -24.66
CA GLU A 108 2.14 1.69 -25.93
C GLU A 108 1.28 2.45 -26.95
N LEU A 109 0.15 3.02 -26.51
CA LEU A 109 -0.69 3.88 -27.35
C LEU A 109 0.10 5.09 -27.88
N ASP A 110 0.94 5.74 -27.06
CA ASP A 110 1.85 6.82 -27.54
C ASP A 110 2.71 6.36 -28.71
N GLY A 111 3.28 5.15 -28.59
CA GLY A 111 4.13 4.54 -29.60
C GLY A 111 3.40 4.41 -30.94
N ASP A 112 2.18 3.90 -30.91
CA ASP A 112 1.34 3.74 -32.10
C ASP A 112 0.97 5.08 -32.73
N LEU A 113 0.57 6.07 -31.92
CA LEU A 113 0.21 7.41 -32.38
C LEU A 113 1.41 8.10 -33.08
N LEU A 114 2.61 7.98 -32.51
CA LEU A 114 3.82 8.53 -33.10
C LEU A 114 4.25 7.80 -34.37
N LEU A 115 4.25 6.47 -34.34
CA LEU A 115 4.68 5.66 -35.48
C LEU A 115 3.79 5.92 -36.70
N THR A 116 2.49 6.00 -36.50
CA THR A 116 1.52 6.31 -37.58
C THR A 116 1.67 7.73 -38.10
N ALA A 117 1.94 8.71 -37.22
CA ALA A 117 2.19 10.08 -37.65
C ALA A 117 3.49 10.22 -38.47
N VAL A 118 4.58 9.56 -38.04
CA VAL A 118 5.86 9.55 -38.76
C VAL A 118 5.74 8.84 -40.10
N GLY A 119 5.03 7.70 -40.15
CA GLY A 119 4.75 6.97 -41.40
C GLY A 119 4.06 7.85 -42.43
N ARG A 120 3.01 8.59 -42.02
CA ARG A 120 2.34 9.57 -42.89
C ARG A 120 3.28 10.65 -43.42
N GLN A 121 4.13 11.23 -42.56
CA GLN A 121 5.07 12.27 -42.99
C GLN A 121 6.12 11.76 -43.98
N THR A 122 6.51 10.49 -43.85
CA THR A 122 7.56 9.88 -44.69
C THR A 122 7.03 9.44 -46.04
N ASP A 123 5.87 8.77 -46.05
CA ASP A 123 5.32 8.13 -47.25
C ASP A 123 4.33 9.03 -48.00
N GLY A 124 3.96 10.18 -47.42
CA GLY A 124 2.95 11.09 -47.97
C GLY A 124 1.54 10.48 -48.03
N GLY A 125 1.35 9.30 -47.46
CA GLY A 125 0.11 8.54 -47.49
C GLY A 125 -0.91 8.99 -46.44
N GLU A 126 -2.18 8.66 -46.67
CA GLU A 126 -3.23 8.88 -45.67
C GLU A 126 -3.16 7.81 -44.57
N ILE A 127 -3.52 8.19 -43.33
CA ILE A 127 -3.71 7.23 -42.26
C ILE A 127 -5.02 6.48 -42.54
N GLY A 128 -4.94 5.17 -42.66
CA GLY A 128 -6.08 4.32 -43.00
C GLY A 128 -7.21 4.40 -41.97
N LYS A 129 -8.45 4.34 -42.45
CA LYS A 129 -9.65 4.36 -41.59
C LYS A 129 -9.65 3.24 -40.54
N GLU A 130 -9.09 2.07 -40.88
CA GLU A 130 -9.00 0.96 -39.91
C GLU A 130 -8.04 1.31 -38.77
N THR A 131 -6.87 1.89 -39.06
CA THR A 131 -5.93 2.36 -38.03
C THR A 131 -6.57 3.40 -37.11
N VAL A 132 -7.33 4.34 -37.67
CA VAL A 132 -8.07 5.33 -36.87
C VAL A 132 -9.08 4.64 -35.95
N LYS A 133 -9.81 3.65 -36.47
CA LYS A 133 -10.79 2.88 -35.70
C LYS A 133 -10.11 2.09 -34.57
N GLU A 134 -9.04 1.36 -34.86
CA GLU A 134 -8.28 0.57 -33.88
C GLU A 134 -7.74 1.43 -32.73
N ILE A 135 -7.18 2.61 -33.04
CA ILE A 135 -6.70 3.57 -32.04
C ILE A 135 -7.84 4.05 -31.13
N ASN A 136 -9.01 4.39 -31.71
CA ASN A 136 -10.16 4.82 -30.93
C ASN A 136 -10.73 3.69 -30.06
N GLU A 137 -10.82 2.47 -30.58
CA GLU A 137 -11.25 1.29 -29.82
C GLU A 137 -10.28 1.01 -28.66
N ARG A 138 -8.97 1.10 -28.90
CA ARG A 138 -7.94 0.96 -27.86
C ARG A 138 -8.06 2.02 -26.78
N MET A 139 -8.25 3.29 -27.15
CA MET A 139 -8.47 4.38 -26.20
C MET A 139 -9.72 4.14 -25.34
N ASN A 140 -10.82 3.71 -25.95
CA ASN A 140 -12.06 3.38 -25.25
C ASN A 140 -11.87 2.22 -24.27
N ALA A 141 -11.14 1.17 -24.66
CA ALA A 141 -10.83 0.05 -23.78
C ALA A 141 -10.00 0.50 -22.57
N LEU A 142 -8.98 1.35 -22.76
CA LEU A 142 -8.18 1.92 -21.67
C LEU A 142 -9.02 2.80 -20.73
N GLN A 143 -9.99 3.54 -21.25
CA GLN A 143 -10.93 4.33 -20.43
C GLN A 143 -11.84 3.45 -19.58
N GLN A 144 -12.37 2.36 -20.15
CA GLN A 144 -13.18 1.39 -19.40
C GLN A 144 -12.35 0.72 -18.32
N GLU A 145 -11.15 0.27 -18.65
CA GLU A 145 -10.21 -0.33 -17.71
C GLU A 145 -9.84 0.65 -16.58
N TYR A 146 -9.62 1.93 -16.90
CA TYR A 146 -9.42 2.98 -15.90
C TYR A 146 -10.64 3.14 -14.98
N ALA A 147 -11.86 3.21 -15.53
CA ALA A 147 -13.08 3.41 -14.76
C ALA A 147 -13.36 2.24 -13.78
N GLU A 148 -12.94 1.03 -14.13
CA GLU A 148 -13.00 -0.12 -13.22
C GLU A 148 -11.94 -0.04 -12.14
N LYS A 149 -10.69 0.26 -12.50
CA LYS A 149 -9.59 0.31 -11.53
C LYS A 149 -9.66 1.50 -10.59
N SER A 150 -10.15 2.66 -11.04
CA SER A 150 -10.29 3.87 -10.22
C SER A 150 -11.17 3.64 -8.99
N LYS A 151 -12.21 2.83 -9.11
CA LYS A 151 -13.05 2.41 -7.98
C LYS A 151 -12.26 1.66 -6.90
N ARG A 152 -11.22 0.94 -7.29
CA ARG A 152 -10.36 0.19 -6.36
C ARG A 152 -9.33 1.06 -5.67
N LEU A 153 -9.14 2.32 -6.10
CA LEU A 153 -8.25 3.24 -5.37
C LEU A 153 -8.80 3.57 -3.99
N ASP A 154 -10.12 3.55 -3.80
CA ASP A 154 -10.76 3.74 -2.49
C ASP A 154 -10.47 2.58 -1.52
N GLU A 155 -10.04 1.43 -2.04
CA GLU A 155 -9.63 0.27 -1.24
C GLU A 155 -8.17 0.37 -0.76
N LEU A 156 -7.41 1.38 -1.23
CA LEU A 156 -6.02 1.56 -0.82
C LEU A 156 -5.97 1.99 0.65
N MET A 157 -5.29 1.17 1.45
CA MET A 157 -5.02 1.52 2.84
C MET A 157 -3.92 2.58 2.88
N PRO A 158 -4.16 3.76 3.49
CA PRO A 158 -3.18 4.84 3.55
C PRO A 158 -1.92 4.42 4.33
N ILE A 159 -0.74 4.81 3.81
CA ILE A 159 0.54 4.65 4.50
C ILE A 159 1.12 6.03 4.70
N ILE A 160 0.92 6.60 5.89
CA ILE A 160 1.39 7.93 6.29
C ILE A 160 0.78 9.04 5.42
N ASP A 161 1.24 9.17 4.17
CA ASP A 161 0.75 10.10 3.16
C ASP A 161 0.26 9.32 1.94
N TYR A 162 -1.06 9.21 1.79
CA TYR A 162 -1.66 8.72 0.55
C TYR A 162 -1.45 9.77 -0.55
N PRO A 163 -0.71 9.47 -1.63
CA PRO A 163 -0.42 10.47 -2.64
C PRO A 163 -1.68 10.73 -3.46
N SER A 164 -2.32 11.89 -3.22
CA SER A 164 -3.44 12.39 -4.02
C SER A 164 -3.11 12.48 -5.52
N ALA A 165 -1.81 12.51 -5.84
CA ALA A 165 -1.27 12.39 -7.19
C ALA A 165 -1.66 11.09 -7.91
N ILE A 166 -1.99 10.00 -7.22
CA ILE A 166 -2.46 8.76 -7.87
C ILE A 166 -3.86 8.94 -8.46
N PRO A 167 -4.93 9.21 -7.67
CA PRO A 167 -6.27 9.35 -8.23
C PRO A 167 -6.38 10.56 -9.17
N ASN A 168 -5.86 11.72 -8.76
CA ASN A 168 -5.97 12.95 -9.55
C ASN A 168 -5.08 12.90 -10.80
N GLY A 169 -3.82 12.46 -10.65
CA GLY A 169 -2.89 12.38 -11.77
C GLY A 169 -3.29 11.31 -12.78
N SER A 170 -3.86 10.18 -12.34
CA SER A 170 -4.38 9.16 -13.27
C SER A 170 -5.61 9.67 -14.04
N ALA A 171 -6.53 10.38 -13.38
CA ALA A 171 -7.69 10.98 -14.03
C ALA A 171 -7.27 12.02 -15.08
N GLU A 172 -6.36 12.91 -14.70
CA GLU A 172 -5.79 13.93 -15.59
C GLU A 172 -5.08 13.28 -16.78
N THR A 173 -4.24 12.27 -16.54
CA THR A 173 -3.56 11.52 -17.59
C THR A 173 -4.57 10.93 -18.57
N MET A 174 -5.62 10.24 -18.09
CA MET A 174 -6.63 9.66 -18.99
C MET A 174 -7.36 10.71 -19.83
N ASN A 175 -7.68 11.87 -19.24
CA ASN A 175 -8.31 12.96 -19.97
C ASN A 175 -7.39 13.56 -21.04
N LEU A 176 -6.11 13.75 -20.73
CA LEU A 176 -5.12 14.23 -21.70
C LEU A 176 -4.95 13.24 -22.86
N TYR A 177 -4.85 11.93 -22.59
CA TYR A 177 -4.77 10.92 -23.65
C TYR A 177 -5.99 10.89 -24.56
N ARG A 178 -7.20 11.04 -23.99
CA ARG A 178 -8.43 11.17 -24.79
C ARG A 178 -8.32 12.36 -25.77
N GLN A 179 -7.90 13.52 -25.27
CA GLN A 179 -7.73 14.72 -26.09
C GLN A 179 -6.63 14.55 -27.14
N THR A 180 -5.54 13.88 -26.78
CA THR A 180 -4.46 13.53 -27.71
C THR A 180 -4.96 12.66 -28.85
N VAL A 181 -5.77 11.62 -28.56
CA VAL A 181 -6.36 10.75 -29.59
C VAL A 181 -7.36 11.51 -30.48
N GLU A 182 -8.16 12.41 -29.90
CA GLU A 182 -9.06 13.29 -30.65
C GLU A 182 -8.28 14.22 -31.60
N SER A 183 -7.19 14.83 -31.11
CA SER A 183 -6.33 15.69 -31.93
C SER A 183 -5.57 14.91 -33.00
N TRP A 184 -5.08 13.72 -32.66
CA TRP A 184 -4.44 12.82 -33.63
C TRP A 184 -5.44 12.39 -34.73
N THR A 185 -6.69 12.13 -34.37
CA THR A 185 -7.73 11.76 -35.34
C THR A 185 -8.02 12.91 -36.32
N LYS A 186 -8.02 14.16 -35.83
CA LYS A 186 -8.12 15.35 -36.70
C LYS A 186 -6.94 15.42 -37.67
N TYR A 187 -5.72 15.25 -37.17
CA TYR A 187 -4.51 15.18 -38.00
C TYR A 187 -4.56 14.03 -39.02
N ALA A 188 -5.04 12.85 -38.62
CA ALA A 188 -5.19 11.70 -39.52
C ALA A 188 -6.15 12.00 -40.68
N ALA A 189 -7.19 12.79 -40.44
CA ALA A 189 -8.16 13.19 -41.45
C ALA A 189 -7.66 14.32 -42.36
N SER A 190 -7.04 15.35 -41.80
CA SER A 190 -6.64 16.55 -42.54
C SER A 190 -5.25 16.45 -43.18
N GLY A 191 -4.33 15.75 -42.52
CA GLY A 191 -2.90 15.77 -42.84
C GLY A 191 -2.22 17.13 -42.64
N SER A 192 -2.88 18.10 -42.00
CA SER A 192 -2.37 19.47 -41.90
C SER A 192 -1.23 19.60 -40.89
N GLU A 193 -0.30 20.52 -41.15
CA GLU A 193 0.79 20.83 -40.20
C GLU A 193 0.26 21.45 -38.90
N GLU A 194 -0.82 22.23 -38.97
CA GLU A 194 -1.49 22.81 -37.81
C GLU A 194 -2.03 21.73 -36.87
N ASP A 195 -2.76 20.75 -37.42
CA ASP A 195 -3.31 19.63 -36.63
C ASP A 195 -2.19 18.73 -36.08
N LEU A 196 -1.11 18.54 -36.84
CA LEU A 196 0.09 17.82 -36.38
C LEU A 196 0.70 18.51 -35.15
N ASN A 197 0.91 19.82 -35.22
CA ASN A 197 1.47 20.60 -34.12
C ASN A 197 0.56 20.58 -32.89
N GLY A 198 -0.76 20.67 -33.09
CA GLY A 198 -1.76 20.52 -32.02
C GLY A 198 -1.67 19.15 -31.33
N PHE A 199 -1.63 18.07 -32.12
CA PHE A 199 -1.45 16.70 -31.62
C PHE A 199 -0.15 16.55 -30.84
N LEU A 200 1.00 16.98 -31.39
CA LEU A 200 2.30 16.83 -30.75
C LEU A 200 2.41 17.63 -29.44
N SER A 201 1.74 18.78 -29.34
CA SER A 201 1.68 19.54 -28.10
C SER A 201 0.91 18.76 -27.01
N LEU A 202 -0.29 18.28 -27.32
CA LEU A 202 -1.10 17.50 -26.39
C LEU A 202 -0.41 16.19 -25.97
N LEU A 203 0.25 15.51 -26.91
CA LEU A 203 1.02 14.30 -26.62
C LEU A 203 2.13 14.57 -25.59
N ARG A 204 2.87 15.68 -25.71
CA ARG A 204 3.93 16.03 -24.73
C ARG A 204 3.34 16.30 -23.34
N GLU A 205 2.18 16.92 -23.26
CA GLU A 205 1.47 17.15 -22.00
C GLU A 205 1.01 15.83 -21.39
N ALA A 206 0.37 14.97 -22.20
CA ALA A 206 -0.06 13.63 -21.80
C ALA A 206 1.11 12.78 -21.27
N GLN A 207 2.27 12.81 -21.94
CA GLN A 207 3.48 12.10 -21.51
C GLN A 207 4.03 12.60 -20.17
N ARG A 208 3.97 13.92 -19.91
CA ARG A 208 4.38 14.49 -18.61
C ARG A 208 3.45 14.03 -17.50
N ALA A 209 2.14 14.07 -17.75
CA ALA A 209 1.14 13.59 -16.80
C ALA A 209 1.31 12.09 -16.52
N LEU A 210 1.50 11.27 -17.57
CA LEU A 210 1.77 9.84 -17.46
C LEU A 210 2.99 9.56 -16.59
N LYS A 211 4.12 10.24 -16.84
CA LYS A 211 5.34 10.08 -16.05
C LYS A 211 5.10 10.44 -14.57
N SER A 212 4.36 11.52 -14.31
CA SER A 212 4.02 11.93 -12.95
C SER A 212 3.17 10.88 -12.23
N ALA A 213 2.13 10.36 -12.90
CA ALA A 213 1.26 9.32 -12.37
C ALA A 213 2.04 8.01 -12.09
N GLN A 214 2.93 7.60 -13.01
CA GLN A 214 3.78 6.43 -12.84
C GLN A 214 4.69 6.56 -11.62
N LEU A 215 5.36 7.71 -11.47
CA LEU A 215 6.22 7.96 -10.30
C LEU A 215 5.43 7.90 -8.99
N ALA A 216 4.20 8.42 -8.96
CA ALA A 216 3.35 8.36 -7.78
C ALA A 216 2.92 6.93 -7.44
N VAL A 217 2.55 6.13 -8.45
CA VAL A 217 2.19 4.71 -8.27
C VAL A 217 3.40 3.90 -7.79
N ASP A 218 4.56 4.07 -8.42
CA ASP A 218 5.79 3.36 -8.09
C ASP A 218 6.30 3.71 -6.69
N ASP A 219 6.33 5.00 -6.33
CA ASP A 219 6.70 5.45 -4.98
C ASP A 219 5.81 4.82 -3.92
N TYR A 220 4.49 4.82 -4.14
CA TYR A 220 3.55 4.24 -3.20
C TYR A 220 3.67 2.71 -3.14
N ALA A 221 3.90 2.03 -4.26
CA ALA A 221 4.15 0.59 -4.29
C ALA A 221 5.42 0.23 -3.50
N ASN A 222 6.51 0.99 -3.69
CA ASN A 222 7.76 0.80 -2.96
C ASN A 222 7.59 0.99 -1.44
N LYS A 223 6.78 1.97 -1.02
CA LYS A 223 6.41 2.15 0.40
C LYS A 223 5.66 0.94 0.96
N ASN A 224 4.79 0.31 0.18
CA ASN A 224 4.10 -0.92 0.58
C ASN A 224 5.07 -2.11 0.68
N PHE A 225 6.00 -2.27 -0.27
CA PHE A 225 7.05 -3.30 -0.19
C PHE A 225 7.94 -3.13 1.03
N ALA A 226 8.40 -1.91 1.31
CA ALA A 226 9.20 -1.60 2.49
C ALA A 226 8.47 -1.92 3.81
N LYS A 227 7.13 -1.91 3.80
CA LYS A 227 6.32 -2.29 4.96
C LYS A 227 6.13 -3.80 5.11
N LEU A 228 6.23 -4.57 4.04
CA LEU A 228 6.24 -6.04 4.08
C LEU A 228 7.57 -6.62 4.59
N GLU A 229 8.66 -5.85 4.48
CA GLU A 229 9.99 -6.26 4.93
C GLU A 229 10.29 -5.96 6.41
N GLN A 230 9.41 -5.23 7.10
CA GLN A 230 9.54 -4.79 8.51
C GLN A 230 8.81 -5.71 9.48
#